data_AF-A0A176RWS6-F1
#
_entry.id   AF-A0A176RWS6-F1
#
_cell.length_a   1.000
_cell.length_b   1.000
_cell.length_c   1.000
_cell.angle_alpha   90.00
_cell.angle_beta   90.00
_cell.angle_gamma   90.00
#
_symmetry.space_group_name_H-M   'P 1'
#
loop_
_entity.id
_entity.type
_entity.pdbx_description
1 polymer ?
#
loop_
_entity_poly.entity_id
_entity_poly.type
_entity_poly.pdbx_seq_one_letter_code
_entity_poly.pdbx_strand_id
1 'polypeptide(L)'
;MALVIGNGAYLEEPLPNSPSDSEDMATVLKQVGFEVMVLKDASLEAMETAIQQFGEKLKKGGTGFFYFAGHGVQYQGENYLFPIGAMRSVTAAGHLRHRTMNVGYLLATMEEAKNNLNLVILDACRNNPFARSLFIGSGVKNPDGLALMEVPTGTLIAYATRPNKTALDGIGGCNSPYVKYLKQELPKPGLSIFEVLTNVRVAVKKETKNRQVPWFYSELDRKFCFVEPCGQVVAQTPAVVVQNAPSQPVAAPVSPPAPVLEPSSYRYSDNGDGTVTDNRTGLIWMKNANCTGRRGMSWINAMRWAAELAHGRCGIRDGSRKGDWRLPTVEEWHAMLDRRYRAQAGGAGRQWNEGPALSNAAGTGQWKEGDAFSGVKTDGMLLQKRYWSSTEEGYNATYFVNIFSGRVALIGQSPSYGVWAVRGGQ
;
A
#
# COMPACT_ATOMS: atom_id res chain seq x y z
N MET A 1 26.16 1.35 4.32
CA MET A 1 26.30 2.58 5.12
C MET A 1 24.94 2.99 5.65
N ALA A 2 24.85 3.42 6.91
CA ALA A 2 23.61 3.91 7.51
C ALA A 2 23.77 5.30 8.13
N LEU A 3 22.74 6.13 8.03
CA LEU A 3 22.58 7.38 8.76
C LEU A 3 21.32 7.30 9.62
N VAL A 4 21.49 7.47 10.93
CA VAL A 4 20.43 7.31 11.93
C VAL A 4 20.32 8.60 12.73
N ILE A 5 19.14 9.21 12.74
CA ILE A 5 18.89 10.49 13.41
C ILE A 5 17.72 10.33 14.38
N GLY A 6 17.92 10.72 15.64
CA GLY A 6 16.90 10.71 16.68
C GLY A 6 16.81 12.07 17.37
N ASN A 7 15.74 12.82 17.07
CA ASN A 7 15.49 14.13 17.69
C ASN A 7 14.34 14.00 18.69
N GLY A 8 14.60 14.32 19.96
CA GLY A 8 13.64 14.24 21.05
C GLY A 8 13.62 15.45 21.99
N ALA A 9 14.73 16.18 22.11
CA ALA A 9 14.88 17.33 23.00
C ALA A 9 14.23 18.62 22.45
N TYR A 10 13.04 18.51 21.87
CA TYR A 10 12.24 19.68 21.48
C TYR A 10 11.74 20.41 22.72
N LEU A 11 11.78 21.74 22.72
CA LEU A 11 11.33 22.54 23.87
C LEU A 11 9.80 22.53 24.03
N GLU A 12 9.07 22.55 22.92
CA GLU A 12 7.61 22.67 22.91
C GLU A 12 6.89 21.31 22.98
N GLU A 13 7.35 20.33 22.21
CA GLU A 13 6.73 19.00 22.12
C GLU A 13 7.81 17.90 22.24
N PRO A 14 8.33 17.65 23.46
CA PRO A 14 9.42 16.69 23.66
C PRO A 14 9.03 15.27 23.21
N LEU A 15 9.97 14.56 22.58
CA LEU A 15 9.85 13.15 22.19
C LEU A 15 10.99 12.32 22.80
N PRO A 16 10.97 12.07 24.13
CA PRO A 16 12.11 11.49 24.84
C PRO A 16 12.50 10.08 24.37
N ASN A 17 11.60 9.34 23.70
CA ASN A 17 11.90 8.04 23.12
C ASN A 17 12.78 8.11 21.86
N SER A 18 12.75 9.21 21.10
CA SER A 18 13.38 9.28 19.77
C SER A 18 14.91 9.11 19.79
N PRO A 19 15.66 9.71 20.74
CA PRO A 19 17.10 9.42 20.88
C PRO A 19 17.36 7.96 21.25
N SER A 20 16.56 7.36 22.13
CA SER A 20 16.70 5.94 22.51
C SER A 20 16.40 5.01 21.33
N ASP A 21 15.35 5.29 20.57
CA ASP A 21 14.98 4.57 19.36
C ASP A 21 16.12 4.59 18.32
N SER A 22 16.80 5.74 18.18
CA SER A 22 17.93 5.89 17.28
C SER A 22 19.16 5.06 17.71
N GLU A 23 19.49 4.95 19.00
CA GLU A 23 20.63 4.14 19.45
C GLU A 23 20.38 2.64 19.34
N ASP A 24 19.14 2.19 19.57
CA ASP A 24 18.75 0.81 19.34
C ASP A 24 18.81 0.44 17.85
N MET A 25 18.32 1.33 16.99
CA MET A 25 18.42 1.15 15.54
C MET A 25 19.88 1.14 15.07
N ALA A 26 20.72 2.03 15.58
CA ALA A 26 22.15 2.03 15.28
C ALA A 26 22.83 0.73 15.72
N THR A 27 22.45 0.20 16.88
CA THR A 27 23.00 -1.06 17.42
C THR A 27 22.65 -2.25 16.53
N VAL A 28 21.38 -2.41 16.15
CA VAL A 28 20.97 -3.53 15.28
C VAL A 28 21.54 -3.39 13.86
N LEU A 29 21.67 -2.17 13.33
CA LEU A 29 22.27 -1.94 12.00
C LEU A 29 23.75 -2.31 11.98
N LYS A 30 24.51 -1.98 13.05
CA LYS A 30 25.89 -2.45 13.21
C LYS A 30 25.96 -3.97 13.27
N GLN A 31 25.04 -4.61 13.99
CA GLN A 31 24.97 -6.08 14.09
C GLN A 31 24.79 -6.75 12.73
N VAL A 32 23.99 -6.16 11.83
CA VAL A 32 23.77 -6.68 10.47
C VAL A 32 24.74 -6.10 9.43
N GLY A 33 25.87 -5.53 9.87
CA GLY A 33 27.02 -5.22 9.02
C GLY A 33 27.05 -3.81 8.42
N PHE A 34 26.22 -2.88 8.87
CA PHE A 34 26.31 -1.48 8.42
C PHE A 34 27.40 -0.72 9.20
N GLU A 35 28.20 0.06 8.49
CA GLU A 35 28.83 1.25 9.07
C GLU A 35 27.72 2.29 9.36
N VAL A 36 27.69 2.86 10.56
CA VAL A 36 26.58 3.72 11.01
C VAL A 36 27.06 5.09 11.50
N MET A 37 26.50 6.16 10.94
CA MET A 37 26.53 7.52 11.47
C MET A 37 25.29 7.76 12.32
N VAL A 38 25.46 8.26 13.55
CA VAL A 38 24.35 8.53 14.49
C VAL A 38 24.37 9.98 14.90
N LEU A 39 23.21 10.64 14.82
CA LEU A 39 22.98 11.97 15.37
C LEU A 39 21.82 11.90 16.36
N LYS A 40 22.05 12.37 17.60
CA LYS A 40 20.99 12.74 18.54
C LYS A 40 20.71 14.24 18.41
N ASP A 41 19.47 14.64 18.62
CA ASP A 41 19.07 16.02 18.93
C ASP A 41 19.76 17.08 18.05
N ALA A 42 19.75 16.82 16.74
CA ALA A 42 20.53 17.55 15.76
C ALA A 42 19.88 18.88 15.35
N SER A 43 20.71 19.89 15.14
CA SER A 43 20.35 21.12 14.43
C SER A 43 20.18 20.86 12.93
N LEU A 44 19.58 21.82 12.20
CA LEU A 44 19.42 21.72 10.75
C LEU A 44 20.77 21.55 10.04
N GLU A 45 21.74 22.41 10.40
CA GLU A 45 23.10 22.39 9.84
C GLU A 45 23.80 21.04 10.06
N ALA A 46 23.66 20.46 11.26
CA ALA A 46 24.22 19.15 11.55
C ALA A 46 23.56 18.04 10.71
N MET A 47 22.23 18.10 10.51
CA MET A 47 21.52 17.15 9.66
C MET A 47 21.93 17.28 8.19
N GLU A 48 22.04 18.49 7.65
CA GLU A 48 22.49 18.76 6.27
C GLU A 48 23.90 18.23 6.05
N THR A 49 24.82 18.56 6.95
CA THR A 49 26.20 18.08 6.92
C THR A 49 26.27 16.55 6.95
N ALA A 50 25.46 15.91 7.81
CA ALA A 50 25.43 14.46 7.92
C ALA A 50 24.87 13.78 6.65
N ILE A 51 23.85 14.36 6.01
CA ILE A 51 23.29 13.84 4.75
C ILE A 51 24.31 13.94 3.61
N GLN A 52 25.04 15.05 3.52
CA GLN A 52 26.12 15.20 2.52
C GLN A 52 27.23 14.16 2.74
N GLN A 53 27.73 14.03 3.97
CA GLN A 53 28.74 13.03 4.32
C GLN A 53 28.26 11.60 4.07
N PHE A 54 26.98 11.32 4.36
CA PHE A 54 26.34 10.05 4.06
C PHE A 54 26.33 9.76 2.56
N GLY A 55 25.92 10.72 1.73
CA GLY A 55 25.95 10.62 0.27
C GLY A 55 27.35 10.34 -0.28
N GLU A 56 28.37 11.06 0.20
CA GLU A 56 29.77 10.81 -0.21
C GLU A 56 30.27 9.42 0.16
N LYS A 57 29.85 8.89 1.32
CA LYS A 57 30.16 7.51 1.69
C LYS A 57 29.41 6.48 0.84
N LEU A 58 28.17 6.77 0.45
CA LEU A 58 27.37 5.89 -0.42
C LEU A 58 27.92 5.77 -1.84
N LYS A 59 28.63 6.78 -2.37
CA LYS A 59 29.28 6.71 -3.70
C LYS A 59 30.27 5.56 -3.82
N LYS A 60 30.76 5.01 -2.71
CA LYS A 60 31.63 3.82 -2.68
C LYS A 60 30.87 2.51 -2.97
N GLY A 61 29.54 2.57 -3.12
CA GLY A 61 28.66 1.45 -3.42
C GLY A 61 27.98 0.85 -2.17
N GLY A 62 27.26 -0.24 -2.38
CA GLY A 62 26.54 -0.98 -1.32
C GLY A 62 25.14 -0.43 -1.02
N THR A 63 24.64 -0.75 0.17
CA THR A 63 23.29 -0.37 0.63
C THR A 63 23.33 0.89 1.48
N GLY A 64 22.47 1.86 1.13
CA GLY A 64 22.17 3.03 1.95
C GLY A 64 20.96 2.79 2.85
N PHE A 65 21.10 3.08 4.13
CA PHE A 65 20.01 3.00 5.10
C PHE A 65 19.87 4.32 5.85
N PHE A 66 18.75 5.01 5.68
CA PHE A 66 18.43 6.20 6.45
C PHE A 66 17.32 5.88 7.46
N TYR A 67 17.49 6.32 8.70
CA TYR A 67 16.46 6.27 9.73
C TYR A 67 16.30 7.61 10.41
N PHE A 68 15.06 8.04 10.60
CA PHE A 68 14.72 9.22 11.39
C PHE A 68 13.61 8.93 12.40
N ALA A 69 13.83 9.33 13.65
CA ALA A 69 12.81 9.45 14.70
C ALA A 69 12.72 10.91 15.18
N GLY A 70 11.49 11.43 15.29
CA GLY A 70 11.25 12.80 15.76
C GLY A 70 9.98 13.41 15.16
N HIS A 71 9.88 14.74 15.14
CA HIS A 71 8.73 15.41 14.53
C HIS A 71 8.89 15.57 13.02
N GLY A 72 7.79 15.40 12.30
CA GLY A 72 7.72 15.67 10.86
C GLY A 72 6.36 16.22 10.43
N VAL A 73 6.34 16.89 9.28
CA VAL A 73 5.13 17.42 8.66
C VAL A 73 5.16 17.25 7.15
N GLN A 74 3.99 17.19 6.53
CA GLN A 74 3.84 17.29 5.09
C GLN A 74 3.42 18.70 4.67
N TYR A 75 3.97 19.18 3.55
CA TYR A 75 3.46 20.36 2.85
C TYR A 75 3.57 20.16 1.33
N GLN A 76 2.47 20.34 0.60
CA GLN A 76 2.42 20.23 -0.87
C GLN A 76 2.94 18.90 -1.46
N GLY A 77 2.80 17.78 -0.74
CA GLY A 77 3.29 16.48 -1.22
C GLY A 77 4.70 16.12 -0.73
N GLU A 78 5.41 17.08 -0.13
CA GLU A 78 6.76 16.90 0.40
C GLU A 78 6.74 16.64 1.90
N ASN A 79 7.72 15.87 2.37
CA ASN A 79 7.93 15.60 3.79
C ASN A 79 9.09 16.42 4.36
N TYR A 80 8.87 16.97 5.55
CA TYR A 80 9.83 17.81 6.26
C TYR A 80 10.05 17.27 7.68
N LEU A 81 11.31 17.06 8.05
CA LEU A 81 11.75 16.57 9.36
C LEU A 81 12.24 17.74 10.20
N PHE A 82 11.79 17.84 11.45
CA PHE A 82 12.11 18.96 12.32
C PHE A 82 13.45 18.76 13.05
N PRO A 83 14.43 19.65 12.84
CA PRO A 83 15.61 19.73 13.70
C PRO A 83 15.28 20.34 15.06
N ILE A 84 16.19 20.18 16.03
CA ILE A 84 16.09 20.86 17.31
C ILE A 84 16.17 22.38 17.11
N GLY A 85 15.32 23.11 17.83
CA GLY A 85 15.19 24.57 17.74
C GLY A 85 14.32 25.10 16.60
N ALA A 86 13.91 24.26 15.64
CA ALA A 86 13.13 24.71 14.48
C ALA A 86 11.71 25.17 14.83
N MET A 87 11.07 24.56 15.84
CA MET A 87 9.68 24.84 16.21
C MET A 87 9.42 26.30 16.56
N ARG A 88 10.36 27.03 17.15
CA ARG A 88 10.12 28.48 17.41
C ARG A 88 10.19 29.33 16.16
N SER A 89 10.93 28.86 15.16
CA SER A 89 11.24 29.64 13.96
C SER A 89 10.25 29.39 12.81
N VAL A 90 9.61 28.23 12.75
CA VAL A 90 8.68 27.88 11.67
C VAL A 90 7.30 28.48 11.99
N THR A 91 7.03 29.74 11.72
CA THR A 91 5.69 30.33 12.02
C THR A 91 4.71 30.27 10.85
N ALA A 92 5.15 29.87 9.66
CA ALA A 92 4.32 29.74 8.47
C ALA A 92 4.79 28.57 7.59
N ALA A 93 3.89 28.00 6.78
CA ALA A 93 4.18 26.89 5.87
C ALA A 93 5.41 27.12 4.97
N GLY A 94 5.58 28.34 4.44
CA GLY A 94 6.73 28.69 3.60
C GLY A 94 8.09 28.59 4.30
N HIS A 95 8.13 28.62 5.63
CA HIS A 95 9.39 28.49 6.38
C HIS A 95 9.93 27.05 6.37
N LEU A 96 9.07 26.05 6.14
CA LEU A 96 9.46 24.63 6.16
C LEU A 96 10.65 24.37 5.23
N ARG A 97 10.63 24.96 4.03
CA ARG A 97 11.69 24.77 3.02
C ARG A 97 13.09 25.15 3.48
N HIS A 98 13.22 26.11 4.41
CA HIS A 98 14.53 26.68 4.79
C HIS A 98 14.87 26.51 6.27
N ARG A 99 13.93 26.03 7.09
CA ARG A 99 14.12 25.88 8.55
C ARG A 99 13.91 24.44 9.03
N THR A 100 13.67 23.51 8.12
CA THR A 100 13.51 22.08 8.40
C THR A 100 14.21 21.26 7.32
N MET A 101 14.38 19.96 7.56
CA MET A 101 15.03 19.06 6.61
C MET A 101 14.01 18.47 5.63
N ASN A 102 14.16 18.74 4.34
CA ASN A 102 13.31 18.15 3.30
C ASN A 102 13.76 16.72 2.96
N VAL A 103 12.84 15.74 2.99
CA VAL A 103 13.15 14.34 2.68
C VAL A 103 13.51 14.14 1.20
N GLY A 104 12.97 14.96 0.29
CA GLY A 104 13.36 14.96 -1.12
C GLY A 104 14.84 15.28 -1.33
N TYR A 105 15.43 16.18 -0.55
CA TYR A 105 16.88 16.44 -0.57
C TYR A 105 17.71 15.19 -0.21
N LEU A 106 17.28 14.45 0.83
CA LEU A 106 17.88 13.16 1.17
C LEU A 106 17.75 12.16 0.02
N LEU A 107 16.56 12.00 -0.55
CA LEU A 107 16.29 11.05 -1.64
C LEU A 107 17.16 11.37 -2.87
N ALA A 108 17.25 12.65 -3.25
CA ALA A 108 18.12 13.10 -4.33
C ALA A 108 19.60 12.81 -4.04
N THR A 109 20.06 13.06 -2.81
CA THR A 109 21.43 12.74 -2.38
C THR A 109 21.73 11.24 -2.48
N MET A 110 20.78 10.38 -2.10
CA MET A 110 20.91 8.93 -2.21
C MET A 110 20.87 8.44 -3.68
N GLU A 111 20.07 9.09 -4.53
CA GLU A 111 20.03 8.80 -5.97
C GLU A 111 21.33 9.17 -6.68
N GLU A 112 21.87 10.36 -6.39
CA GLU A 112 23.14 10.85 -6.93
C GLU A 112 24.33 9.96 -6.56
N ALA A 113 24.26 9.29 -5.40
CA ALA A 113 25.29 8.34 -4.99
C ALA A 113 25.37 7.10 -5.90
N LYS A 114 24.33 6.81 -6.70
CA LYS A 114 24.25 5.68 -7.64
C LYS A 114 24.65 4.34 -7.00
N ASN A 115 24.34 4.17 -5.73
CA ASN A 115 24.56 2.93 -5.02
C ASN A 115 23.45 1.91 -5.35
N ASN A 116 23.62 0.66 -4.92
CA ASN A 116 22.83 -0.45 -5.44
C ASN A 116 21.41 -0.52 -4.87
N LEU A 117 21.20 0.04 -3.67
CA LEU A 117 19.95 -0.12 -2.93
C LEU A 117 19.84 0.93 -1.81
N ASN A 118 18.69 1.56 -1.68
CA ASN A 118 18.41 2.59 -0.69
C ASN A 118 17.17 2.23 0.14
N LEU A 119 17.28 2.30 1.46
CA LEU A 119 16.21 2.09 2.42
C LEU A 119 16.04 3.35 3.26
N VAL A 120 14.85 3.93 3.28
CA VAL A 120 14.52 5.15 4.04
C VAL A 120 13.40 4.82 5.01
N ILE A 121 13.66 4.95 6.31
CA ILE A 121 12.71 4.59 7.37
C ILE A 121 12.36 5.84 8.18
N LEU A 122 11.09 6.25 8.14
CA LEU A 122 10.59 7.44 8.83
C LEU A 122 9.65 7.06 9.98
N ASP A 123 10.19 7.12 11.20
CA ASP A 123 9.47 6.99 12.46
C ASP A 123 9.15 8.36 13.07
N ALA A 124 8.56 9.23 12.24
CA ALA A 124 8.19 10.56 12.66
C ALA A 124 6.75 10.61 13.19
N CYS A 125 6.54 11.37 14.28
CA CYS A 125 5.23 11.70 14.84
C CYS A 125 4.55 12.84 14.09
N ARG A 126 3.22 12.79 14.11
CA ARG A 126 2.38 13.17 12.95
C ARG A 126 1.10 13.91 13.29
N ASN A 127 0.89 14.15 14.59
CA ASN A 127 -0.28 14.84 15.11
C ASN A 127 -0.04 16.34 15.36
N ASN A 128 1.12 16.85 14.91
CA ASN A 128 1.81 18.00 15.47
C ASN A 128 0.86 19.19 15.72
N PRO A 129 0.51 19.53 16.97
CA PRO A 129 -0.36 20.67 17.27
C PRO A 129 0.20 21.98 16.71
N PHE A 130 1.52 22.06 16.53
CA PHE A 130 2.21 23.12 15.82
C PHE A 130 1.91 23.15 14.31
N ALA A 131 1.87 22.01 13.62
CA ALA A 131 1.52 21.98 12.19
C ALA A 131 0.12 22.57 11.96
N ARG A 132 -0.82 22.35 12.88
CA ARG A 132 -2.17 22.92 12.77
C ARG A 132 -2.18 24.45 12.76
N SER A 133 -1.30 25.12 13.49
CA SER A 133 -1.19 26.58 13.48
C SER A 133 -0.46 27.12 12.23
N LEU A 134 0.49 26.35 11.66
CA LEU A 134 1.21 26.74 10.42
C LEU A 134 0.31 26.94 9.20
N PHE A 135 -0.83 26.24 9.17
CA PHE A 135 -1.75 26.24 8.04
C PHE A 135 -3.06 26.99 8.33
N ILE A 136 -3.13 27.77 9.42
CA ILE A 136 -4.23 28.72 9.65
C ILE A 136 -4.18 29.83 8.58
N GLY A 137 -5.34 30.24 8.09
CA GLY A 137 -5.49 31.31 7.09
C GLY A 137 -5.04 30.95 5.67
N SER A 138 -4.14 29.97 5.49
CA SER A 138 -3.56 29.63 4.18
C SER A 138 -4.52 28.92 3.21
N GLY A 139 -5.72 28.54 3.66
CA GLY A 139 -6.70 27.81 2.85
C GLY A 139 -6.30 26.37 2.50
N VAL A 140 -5.13 25.91 2.96
CA VAL A 140 -4.61 24.56 2.74
C VAL A 140 -5.21 23.63 3.79
N LYS A 141 -5.95 22.60 3.35
CA LYS A 141 -6.31 21.49 4.25
C LYS A 141 -5.03 20.79 4.66
N ASN A 142 -4.64 20.94 5.93
CA ASN A 142 -3.49 20.21 6.48
C ASN A 142 -3.79 18.70 6.43
N PRO A 143 -3.07 17.90 5.62
CA PRO A 143 -3.17 16.46 5.73
C PRO A 143 -2.59 16.05 7.09
N ASP A 144 -3.27 15.18 7.83
CA ASP A 144 -2.64 14.56 9.00
C ASP A 144 -1.35 13.85 8.54
N GLY A 145 -0.35 13.69 9.39
CA GLY A 145 0.85 12.90 9.08
C GLY A 145 1.67 13.26 7.84
N LEU A 146 2.35 12.24 7.29
CA LEU A 146 3.35 12.39 6.23
C LEU A 146 2.82 11.95 4.87
N ALA A 147 3.36 12.59 3.83
CA ALA A 147 3.12 12.32 2.43
C ALA A 147 3.63 10.94 2.04
N LEU A 148 2.88 10.27 1.18
CA LEU A 148 3.47 9.26 0.33
C LEU A 148 4.29 9.98 -0.76
N MET A 149 5.60 9.72 -0.82
CA MET A 149 6.50 10.31 -1.81
C MET A 149 6.79 9.29 -2.90
N GLU A 150 6.93 9.76 -4.14
CA GLU A 150 7.61 8.99 -5.18
C GLU A 150 9.09 8.87 -4.79
N VAL A 151 9.69 7.71 -5.05
CA VAL A 151 11.11 7.45 -4.73
C VAL A 151 11.85 7.01 -6.00
N PRO A 152 13.16 7.29 -6.11
CA PRO A 152 13.97 6.82 -7.22
C PRO A 152 14.03 5.29 -7.31
N THR A 153 14.28 4.77 -8.52
CA THR A 153 14.55 3.34 -8.74
C THR A 153 15.62 2.83 -7.77
N GLY A 154 15.42 1.62 -7.22
CA GLY A 154 16.33 1.05 -6.23
C GLY A 154 16.15 1.61 -4.82
N THR A 155 15.07 2.35 -4.55
CA THR A 155 14.73 2.89 -3.23
C THR A 155 13.45 2.30 -2.66
N LEU A 156 13.45 2.00 -1.36
CA LEU A 156 12.26 1.72 -0.57
C LEU A 156 12.14 2.77 0.54
N ILE A 157 10.95 3.32 0.72
CA ILE A 157 10.61 4.19 1.84
C ILE A 157 9.55 3.53 2.72
N ALA A 158 9.79 3.46 4.02
CA ALA A 158 8.88 2.92 5.01
C ALA A 158 8.53 3.96 6.07
N TYR A 159 7.31 3.86 6.57
CA TYR A 159 6.69 4.77 7.51
C TYR A 159 6.16 3.97 8.70
N ALA A 160 6.38 4.48 9.91
CA ALA A 160 5.88 3.83 11.13
C ALA A 160 4.33 3.74 11.21
N THR A 161 3.61 4.50 10.38
CA THR A 161 2.15 4.46 10.27
C THR A 161 1.70 4.79 8.84
N ARG A 162 0.40 4.64 8.55
CA ARG A 162 -0.20 4.94 7.25
C ARG A 162 0.01 6.40 6.86
N PRO A 163 0.10 6.72 5.55
CA PRO A 163 -0.07 8.09 5.09
C PRO A 163 -1.35 8.68 5.69
N ASN A 164 -1.30 9.94 6.08
CA ASN A 164 -2.45 10.61 6.68
C ASN A 164 -2.93 10.08 8.03
N LYS A 165 -2.06 9.41 8.80
CA LYS A 165 -2.34 8.89 10.15
C LYS A 165 -1.16 9.10 11.10
N THR A 166 -1.43 8.98 12.41
CA THR A 166 -0.47 9.20 13.51
C THR A 166 0.19 7.90 13.95
N ALA A 167 1.47 7.96 14.36
CA ALA A 167 2.23 6.86 14.96
C ALA A 167 2.25 7.02 16.49
N LEU A 168 2.34 5.93 17.24
CA LEU A 168 2.29 5.97 18.70
C LEU A 168 3.68 6.08 19.34
N ASP A 169 3.72 6.88 20.40
CA ASP A 169 4.87 7.41 21.12
C ASP A 169 5.36 6.45 22.24
N GLY A 170 5.17 5.14 22.04
CA GLY A 170 5.44 4.10 23.04
C GLY A 170 4.46 4.12 24.24
N ILE A 171 4.94 3.66 25.40
CA ILE A 171 4.40 3.94 26.74
C ILE A 171 5.61 4.13 27.67
N GLY A 172 5.64 5.20 28.47
CA GLY A 172 6.61 5.37 29.58
C GLY A 172 8.08 5.50 29.17
N GLY A 173 8.39 6.13 28.03
CA GLY A 173 9.78 6.33 27.56
C GLY A 173 10.43 5.09 26.94
N CYS A 174 9.69 4.00 26.77
CA CYS A 174 10.12 2.83 26.00
C CYS A 174 10.15 3.14 24.49
N ASN A 175 10.79 2.26 23.71
CA ASN A 175 10.80 2.38 22.25
C ASN A 175 9.41 2.58 21.65
N SER A 176 9.34 3.25 20.50
CA SER A 176 8.13 3.25 19.68
C SER A 176 7.74 1.79 19.36
N PRO A 177 6.43 1.47 19.23
CA PRO A 177 6.00 0.13 18.83
C PRO A 177 6.65 -0.30 17.50
N TYR A 178 6.94 0.66 16.62
CA TYR A 178 7.58 0.40 15.34
C TYR A 178 9.03 -0.07 15.52
N VAL A 179 9.85 0.67 16.27
CA VAL A 179 11.26 0.33 16.53
C VAL A 179 11.38 -0.94 17.36
N LYS A 180 10.50 -1.10 18.36
CA LYS A 180 10.43 -2.31 19.19
C LYS A 180 10.42 -3.59 18.34
N TYR A 181 9.61 -3.63 17.29
CA TYR A 181 9.53 -4.79 16.40
C TYR A 181 10.56 -4.74 15.28
N LEU A 182 10.88 -3.57 14.73
CA LEU A 182 11.88 -3.45 13.66
C LEU A 182 13.25 -3.98 14.10
N LYS A 183 13.71 -3.64 15.31
CA LYS A 183 14.99 -4.13 15.85
C LYS A 183 15.00 -5.65 16.11
N GLN A 184 13.83 -6.29 16.24
CA GLN A 184 13.70 -7.74 16.40
C GLN A 184 13.68 -8.48 15.06
N GLU A 185 13.11 -7.87 14.02
CA GLU A 185 12.97 -8.49 12.69
C GLU A 185 14.23 -8.33 11.83
N LEU A 186 14.91 -7.18 11.91
CA LEU A 186 16.11 -6.89 11.10
C LEU A 186 17.24 -7.94 11.19
N PRO A 187 17.62 -8.47 12.37
CA PRO A 187 18.73 -9.41 12.47
C PRO A 187 18.35 -10.85 12.11
N LYS A 188 17.09 -11.12 11.74
CA LYS A 188 16.65 -12.48 11.41
C LYS A 188 17.22 -12.92 10.06
N PRO A 189 17.88 -14.09 9.99
CA PRO A 189 18.47 -14.59 8.75
C PRO A 189 17.40 -14.91 7.71
N GLY A 190 17.73 -14.62 6.45
CA GLY A 190 16.98 -15.04 5.27
C GLY A 190 15.69 -14.30 5.00
N LEU A 191 15.25 -13.38 5.86
CA LEU A 191 14.07 -12.55 5.60
C LEU A 191 14.39 -11.43 4.62
N SER A 192 13.57 -11.31 3.58
CA SER A 192 13.57 -10.13 2.72
C SER A 192 13.10 -8.89 3.48
N ILE A 193 13.55 -7.70 3.05
CA ILE A 193 13.05 -6.43 3.60
C ILE A 193 11.52 -6.34 3.59
N PHE A 194 10.87 -6.91 2.57
CA PHE A 194 9.42 -6.95 2.48
C PHE A 194 8.78 -7.82 3.59
N GLU A 195 9.38 -8.98 3.88
CA GLU A 195 8.94 -9.86 4.97
C GLU A 195 9.15 -9.19 6.33
N VAL A 196 10.34 -8.62 6.55
CA VAL A 196 10.69 -7.85 7.76
C VAL A 196 9.63 -6.77 8.01
N LEU A 197 9.36 -5.92 7.02
CA LEU A 197 8.38 -4.83 7.17
C LEU A 197 6.94 -5.34 7.33
N THR A 198 6.59 -6.49 6.75
CA THR A 198 5.25 -7.08 6.96
C THR A 198 5.10 -7.67 8.38
N ASN A 199 6.12 -8.35 8.90
CA ASN A 199 6.14 -8.85 10.26
C ASN A 199 6.01 -7.70 11.25
N VAL A 200 6.78 -6.62 11.05
CA VAL A 200 6.66 -5.39 11.84
C VAL A 200 5.24 -4.82 11.76
N ARG A 201 4.64 -4.71 10.56
CA ARG A 201 3.26 -4.25 10.39
C ARG A 201 2.26 -5.09 11.17
N VAL A 202 2.37 -6.42 11.09
CA VAL A 202 1.47 -7.35 11.81
C VAL A 202 1.61 -7.18 13.32
N ALA A 203 2.83 -7.11 13.82
CA ALA A 203 3.12 -6.97 15.26
C ALA A 203 2.64 -5.62 15.80
N VAL A 204 2.92 -4.51 15.11
CA VAL A 204 2.44 -3.18 15.47
C VAL A 204 0.92 -3.11 15.45
N LYS A 205 0.25 -3.66 14.43
CA LYS A 205 -1.22 -3.71 14.38
C LYS A 205 -1.79 -4.43 15.58
N LYS A 206 -1.20 -5.57 15.96
CA LYS A 206 -1.63 -6.38 17.09
C LYS A 206 -1.48 -5.62 18.41
N GLU A 207 -0.29 -5.10 18.69
CA GLU A 207 0.00 -4.35 19.93
C GLU A 207 -0.87 -3.10 20.05
N THR A 208 -1.04 -2.36 18.96
CA THR A 208 -1.77 -1.09 18.97
C THR A 208 -3.28 -1.23 18.80
N LYS A 209 -3.80 -2.45 18.68
CA LYS A 209 -5.21 -2.75 18.38
C LYS A 209 -5.70 -2.02 17.11
N ASN A 210 -4.92 -2.12 16.04
CA ASN A 210 -5.12 -1.45 14.75
C ASN A 210 -5.06 0.09 14.76
N ARG A 211 -4.66 0.73 15.87
CA ARG A 211 -4.51 2.19 15.93
C ARG A 211 -3.32 2.70 15.11
N GLN A 212 -2.28 1.88 14.96
CA GLN A 212 -1.11 2.17 14.11
C GLN A 212 -0.95 1.05 13.09
N VAL A 213 -0.71 1.44 11.83
CA VAL A 213 -0.52 0.50 10.73
C VAL A 213 0.69 0.96 9.92
N PRO A 214 1.89 0.37 10.11
CA PRO A 214 3.06 0.71 9.32
C PRO A 214 2.83 0.53 7.83
N TRP A 215 3.47 1.37 7.02
CA TRP A 215 3.30 1.40 5.56
C TRP A 215 4.65 1.52 4.87
N PHE A 216 4.77 1.03 3.63
CA PHE A 216 5.97 1.26 2.82
C PHE A 216 5.62 1.37 1.33
N TYR A 217 6.51 1.97 0.57
CA TYR A 217 6.50 2.08 -0.88
C TYR A 217 7.89 1.70 -1.41
N SER A 218 7.95 1.00 -2.54
CA SER A 218 9.20 0.40 -3.02
C SER A 218 9.30 0.46 -4.53
N GLU A 219 10.45 0.93 -4.99
CA GLU A 219 10.96 0.83 -6.36
C GLU A 219 12.18 -0.10 -6.44
N LEU A 220 12.31 -1.02 -5.48
CA LEU A 220 13.39 -2.02 -5.50
C LEU A 220 13.19 -2.99 -6.67
N ASP A 221 14.22 -3.15 -7.49
CA ASP A 221 14.27 -4.07 -8.62
C ASP A 221 14.92 -5.43 -8.28
N ARG A 222 15.34 -5.60 -7.03
CA ARG A 222 16.09 -6.75 -6.52
C ARG A 222 15.62 -7.16 -5.13
N LYS A 223 15.87 -8.42 -4.79
CA LYS A 223 15.70 -8.90 -3.41
C LYS A 223 16.82 -8.37 -2.54
N PHE A 224 16.50 -8.07 -1.28
CA PHE A 224 17.46 -7.65 -0.26
C PHE A 224 17.08 -8.26 1.07
N CYS A 225 18.07 -8.83 1.74
CA CYS A 225 17.98 -9.36 3.09
C CYS A 225 19.14 -8.78 3.91
N PHE A 226 18.90 -8.46 5.17
CA PHE A 226 19.94 -7.91 6.05
C PHE A 226 20.97 -8.96 6.46
N VAL A 227 20.53 -10.22 6.53
CA VAL A 227 21.35 -11.37 6.90
C VAL A 227 21.11 -12.47 5.87
N GLU A 228 22.13 -12.79 5.10
CA GLU A 228 22.12 -13.82 4.06
C GLU A 228 22.09 -15.25 4.65
N PRO A 229 21.63 -16.28 3.90
CA PRO A 229 21.13 -16.24 2.53
C PRO A 229 19.64 -15.88 2.43
N CYS A 230 19.29 -15.00 1.50
CA CYS A 230 17.89 -14.66 1.20
C CYS A 230 17.01 -15.91 0.91
N GLY A 231 15.87 -16.02 1.61
CA GLY A 231 14.80 -16.96 1.30
C GLY A 231 14.84 -18.31 2.03
N GLN A 232 15.78 -18.54 2.96
CA GLN A 232 15.68 -19.68 3.89
C GLN A 232 14.66 -19.36 4.98
N VAL A 233 13.37 -19.56 4.69
CA VAL A 233 12.39 -19.72 5.77
C VAL A 233 12.83 -20.98 6.53
N VAL A 234 13.37 -20.81 7.74
CA VAL A 234 13.63 -21.95 8.63
C VAL A 234 12.31 -22.69 8.75
N ALA A 235 12.24 -23.88 8.16
CA ALA A 235 11.08 -24.75 8.24
C ALA A 235 10.91 -25.16 9.70
N GLN A 236 10.17 -24.37 10.48
CA GLN A 236 9.59 -24.84 11.72
C GLN A 236 8.38 -25.66 11.31
N THR A 237 8.57 -26.98 11.25
CA THR A 237 7.50 -27.95 11.19
C THR A 237 6.87 -28.03 12.59
N PRO A 238 5.56 -27.76 12.77
CA PRO A 238 4.80 -28.48 13.77
C PRO A 238 4.11 -29.62 13.04
N ALA A 239 4.50 -30.85 13.37
CA ALA A 239 3.70 -32.03 13.08
C ALA A 239 2.34 -31.87 13.78
N VAL A 240 1.28 -31.59 13.03
CA VAL A 240 -0.09 -31.70 13.51
C VAL A 240 -0.67 -32.97 12.92
N VAL A 241 -0.81 -33.98 13.78
CA VAL A 241 -1.57 -35.20 13.54
C VAL A 241 -3.03 -34.82 13.33
N VAL A 242 -3.56 -35.09 12.13
CA VAL A 242 -4.97 -34.92 11.81
C VAL A 242 -5.73 -36.11 12.43
N GLN A 243 -6.48 -35.88 13.50
CA GLN A 243 -7.55 -36.78 13.92
C GLN A 243 -8.89 -36.26 13.37
N ASN A 244 -9.54 -37.11 12.59
CA ASN A 244 -10.88 -36.91 12.05
C ASN A 244 -11.92 -36.90 13.18
N ALA A 245 -12.86 -35.94 13.15
CA ALA A 245 -14.14 -36.06 13.85
C ALA A 245 -15.27 -35.46 12.97
N PRO A 246 -16.50 -36.03 13.01
CA PRO A 246 -17.54 -35.76 12.02
C PRO A 246 -18.37 -34.51 12.34
N SER A 247 -18.85 -33.87 11.29
CA SER A 247 -19.77 -32.73 11.33
C SER A 247 -21.23 -33.17 11.47
N GLN A 248 -21.96 -32.52 12.38
CA GLN A 248 -23.42 -32.36 12.31
C GLN A 248 -23.77 -30.88 12.54
N PRO A 249 -24.67 -30.28 11.73
CA PRO A 249 -25.10 -28.90 11.91
C PRO A 249 -26.37 -28.79 12.80
N VAL A 250 -26.35 -27.85 13.75
CA VAL A 250 -27.52 -27.43 14.52
C VAL A 250 -28.05 -26.11 13.94
N ALA A 251 -29.34 -26.08 13.61
CA ALA A 251 -30.04 -24.92 13.07
C ALA A 251 -30.42 -23.89 14.15
N ALA A 252 -30.48 -22.61 13.77
CA ALA A 252 -31.10 -21.53 14.52
C ALA A 252 -32.10 -20.77 13.60
N PRO A 253 -33.14 -20.10 14.16
CA PRO A 253 -34.43 -19.89 13.50
C PRO A 253 -34.50 -18.65 12.59
N VAL A 254 -35.48 -18.70 11.69
CA VAL A 254 -35.71 -17.83 10.53
C VAL A 254 -36.62 -16.65 10.89
N SER A 255 -36.25 -15.43 10.49
CA SER A 255 -37.13 -14.25 10.46
C SER A 255 -37.89 -14.17 9.12
N PRO A 256 -39.11 -13.59 9.08
CA PRO A 256 -40.04 -13.72 7.95
C PRO A 256 -39.60 -12.96 6.69
N PRO A 257 -40.01 -13.42 5.49
CA PRO A 257 -39.49 -12.94 4.22
C PRO A 257 -40.13 -11.61 3.78
N ALA A 258 -39.27 -10.69 3.32
CA ALA A 258 -39.65 -9.55 2.48
C ALA A 258 -39.98 -10.05 1.04
N PRO A 259 -40.76 -9.28 0.25
CA PRO A 259 -41.48 -9.80 -0.91
C PRO A 259 -40.53 -10.30 -2.03
N VAL A 260 -40.89 -11.48 -2.54
CA VAL A 260 -40.17 -12.22 -3.58
C VAL A 260 -40.26 -11.46 -4.91
N LEU A 261 -39.12 -10.93 -5.36
CA LEU A 261 -38.87 -10.74 -6.79
C LEU A 261 -38.43 -12.11 -7.32
N GLU A 262 -39.12 -12.60 -8.37
CA GLU A 262 -38.82 -13.86 -9.06
C GLU A 262 -37.31 -14.10 -9.21
N PRO A 263 -36.78 -15.31 -8.93
CA PRO A 263 -35.37 -15.59 -9.09
C PRO A 263 -35.00 -15.39 -10.56
N SER A 264 -34.29 -14.31 -10.86
CA SER A 264 -33.85 -14.04 -12.23
C SER A 264 -33.07 -15.26 -12.73
N SER A 265 -33.57 -15.91 -13.78
CA SER A 265 -32.89 -17.01 -14.47
C SER A 265 -31.58 -16.59 -15.14
N TYR A 266 -31.28 -15.29 -15.11
CA TYR A 266 -30.10 -14.67 -15.70
C TYR A 266 -28.89 -14.74 -14.76
N ARG A 267 -27.72 -14.91 -15.35
CA ARG A 267 -26.40 -14.82 -14.73
C ARG A 267 -26.08 -13.39 -14.27
N TYR A 268 -26.54 -12.38 -15.00
CA TYR A 268 -26.41 -10.96 -14.69
C TYR A 268 -27.73 -10.24 -14.95
N SER A 269 -28.16 -9.43 -13.98
CA SER A 269 -29.37 -8.59 -14.10
C SER A 269 -28.96 -7.12 -14.17
N ASP A 270 -29.35 -6.43 -15.23
CA ASP A 270 -29.20 -4.98 -15.34
C ASP A 270 -30.21 -4.28 -14.44
N ASN A 271 -29.74 -3.43 -13.52
CA ASN A 271 -30.60 -2.73 -12.57
C ASN A 271 -31.20 -1.44 -13.17
N GLY A 272 -30.81 -1.05 -14.39
CA GLY A 272 -31.30 0.15 -15.06
C GLY A 272 -30.76 1.48 -14.47
N ASP A 273 -29.93 1.40 -13.45
CA ASP A 273 -29.33 2.52 -12.73
C ASP A 273 -27.82 2.65 -12.98
N GLY A 274 -27.30 1.99 -14.03
CA GLY A 274 -25.88 1.95 -14.33
C GLY A 274 -25.10 0.89 -13.54
N THR A 275 -25.79 0.03 -12.79
CA THR A 275 -25.21 -1.14 -12.11
C THR A 275 -25.81 -2.45 -12.61
N VAL A 276 -25.10 -3.54 -12.36
CA VAL A 276 -25.46 -4.89 -12.79
C VAL A 276 -25.30 -5.83 -11.61
N THR A 277 -26.35 -6.57 -11.28
CA THR A 277 -26.34 -7.58 -10.22
C THR A 277 -25.84 -8.91 -10.76
N ASP A 278 -24.84 -9.47 -10.11
CA ASP A 278 -24.26 -10.79 -10.37
C ASP A 278 -25.03 -11.84 -9.54
N ASN A 279 -26.10 -12.42 -10.09
CA ASN A 279 -26.98 -13.33 -9.34
C ASN A 279 -26.29 -14.63 -8.89
N ARG A 280 -25.08 -14.91 -9.41
CA ARG A 280 -24.21 -16.05 -9.05
C ARG A 280 -23.35 -15.78 -7.80
N THR A 281 -23.30 -14.53 -7.32
CA THR A 281 -22.49 -14.10 -6.16
C THR A 281 -23.22 -13.11 -5.23
N GLY A 282 -24.31 -12.48 -5.70
CA GLY A 282 -24.99 -11.38 -5.01
C GLY A 282 -24.26 -10.04 -5.09
N LEU A 283 -23.14 -9.95 -5.82
CA LEU A 283 -22.36 -8.72 -5.95
C LEU A 283 -22.99 -7.76 -6.96
N ILE A 284 -22.80 -6.46 -6.73
CA ILE A 284 -23.23 -5.41 -7.65
C ILE A 284 -22.00 -4.80 -8.33
N TRP A 285 -21.98 -4.87 -9.65
CA TRP A 285 -20.89 -4.40 -10.50
C TRP A 285 -21.27 -3.12 -11.23
N MET A 286 -20.29 -2.29 -11.56
CA MET A 286 -20.50 -1.20 -12.52
C MET A 286 -20.88 -1.77 -13.89
N LYS A 287 -21.91 -1.20 -14.54
CA LYS A 287 -22.26 -1.57 -15.91
C LYS A 287 -21.20 -1.16 -16.92
N ASN A 288 -20.63 0.04 -16.77
CA ASN A 288 -19.55 0.54 -17.63
C ASN A 288 -18.18 0.15 -17.06
N ALA A 289 -17.55 -0.85 -17.68
CA ALA A 289 -16.25 -1.39 -17.32
C ALA A 289 -15.06 -0.51 -17.72
N ASN A 290 -15.26 0.64 -18.36
CA ASN A 290 -14.17 1.54 -18.78
C ASN A 290 -14.47 3.00 -18.46
N CYS A 291 -15.09 3.25 -17.29
CA CYS A 291 -15.38 4.62 -16.86
C CYS A 291 -14.12 5.51 -16.75
N THR A 292 -12.96 4.93 -16.38
CA THR A 292 -11.70 5.67 -16.25
C THR A 292 -11.02 5.98 -17.59
N GLY A 293 -11.54 5.46 -18.70
CA GLY A 293 -10.99 5.67 -20.03
C GLY A 293 -9.77 4.81 -20.37
N ARG A 294 -9.16 5.12 -21.54
CA ARG A 294 -8.11 4.29 -22.15
C ARG A 294 -6.79 4.28 -21.38
N ARG A 295 -6.42 5.39 -20.73
CA ARG A 295 -5.26 5.44 -19.83
C ARG A 295 -5.65 4.76 -18.53
N GLY A 296 -5.03 3.62 -18.23
CA GLY A 296 -5.24 2.94 -16.96
C GLY A 296 -4.76 3.78 -15.77
N MET A 297 -4.96 3.27 -14.56
CA MET A 297 -4.47 3.88 -13.32
C MET A 297 -3.44 2.95 -12.68
N SER A 298 -2.49 3.52 -11.94
CA SER A 298 -1.71 2.72 -10.99
C SER A 298 -2.66 2.08 -9.97
N TRP A 299 -2.25 0.96 -9.39
CA TRP A 299 -3.09 0.18 -8.49
C TRP A 299 -3.64 1.00 -7.31
N ILE A 300 -2.83 1.88 -6.73
CA ILE A 300 -3.23 2.75 -5.61
C ILE A 300 -4.24 3.81 -6.07
N ASN A 301 -4.02 4.42 -7.24
CA ASN A 301 -4.96 5.38 -7.79
C ASN A 301 -6.29 4.69 -8.14
N ALA A 302 -6.25 3.44 -8.59
CA ALA A 302 -7.44 2.63 -8.81
C ALA A 302 -8.22 2.35 -7.50
N MET A 303 -7.51 1.99 -6.41
CA MET A 303 -8.12 1.79 -5.09
C MET A 303 -8.79 3.06 -4.56
N ARG A 304 -8.12 4.21 -4.66
CA ARG A 304 -8.68 5.51 -4.25
C ARG A 304 -9.86 5.90 -5.11
N TRP A 305 -9.72 5.76 -6.42
CA TRP A 305 -10.78 6.09 -7.37
C TRP A 305 -12.05 5.25 -7.09
N ALA A 306 -11.89 3.96 -6.83
CA ALA A 306 -13.02 3.08 -6.50
C ALA A 306 -13.68 3.52 -5.18
N ALA A 307 -12.90 3.84 -4.15
CA ALA A 307 -13.44 4.33 -2.87
C ALA A 307 -14.14 5.69 -2.99
N GLU A 308 -13.79 6.53 -3.96
CA GLU A 308 -14.44 7.81 -4.21
C GLU A 308 -15.65 7.73 -5.16
N LEU A 309 -15.87 6.58 -5.80
CA LEU A 309 -17.00 6.36 -6.67
C LEU A 309 -18.32 6.39 -5.87
N ALA A 310 -19.32 7.02 -6.46
CA ALA A 310 -20.63 7.22 -5.86
C ALA A 310 -21.67 7.51 -6.96
N HIS A 311 -22.93 7.59 -6.55
CA HIS A 311 -24.04 8.09 -7.36
C HIS A 311 -23.65 9.37 -8.14
N GLY A 312 -24.09 9.45 -9.40
CA GLY A 312 -23.85 10.57 -10.29
C GLY A 312 -22.54 10.50 -11.07
N ARG A 313 -21.66 9.53 -10.78
CA ARG A 313 -20.44 9.27 -11.58
C ARG A 313 -20.60 8.01 -12.41
N CYS A 314 -19.95 7.96 -13.57
CA CYS A 314 -19.93 6.77 -14.44
C CYS A 314 -21.30 6.28 -14.91
N GLY A 315 -22.33 7.14 -14.87
CA GLY A 315 -23.71 6.77 -15.18
C GLY A 315 -24.46 6.04 -14.05
N ILE A 316 -23.86 5.91 -12.87
CA ILE A 316 -24.44 5.25 -11.69
C ILE A 316 -25.51 6.15 -11.06
N ARG A 317 -26.69 5.59 -10.81
CA ARG A 317 -27.88 6.25 -10.24
C ARG A 317 -28.52 5.42 -9.13
N ASP A 318 -27.75 4.55 -8.50
CA ASP A 318 -28.19 3.58 -7.49
C ASP A 318 -28.29 4.15 -6.05
N GLY A 319 -27.84 5.39 -5.86
CA GLY A 319 -27.84 6.06 -4.56
C GLY A 319 -26.60 5.75 -3.70
N SER A 320 -25.61 5.06 -4.26
CA SER A 320 -24.35 4.77 -3.59
C SER A 320 -23.59 6.03 -3.17
N ARG A 321 -22.87 5.91 -2.07
CA ARG A 321 -22.02 6.94 -1.47
C ARG A 321 -20.55 6.54 -1.59
N LYS A 322 -19.68 7.53 -1.36
CA LYS A 322 -18.24 7.27 -1.29
C LYS A 322 -17.95 6.24 -0.20
N GLY A 323 -17.12 5.25 -0.52
CA GLY A 323 -16.79 4.12 0.34
C GLY A 323 -17.64 2.87 0.09
N ASP A 324 -18.75 2.98 -0.65
CA ASP A 324 -19.58 1.81 -0.97
C ASP A 324 -18.91 0.93 -2.03
N TRP A 325 -18.13 1.54 -2.92
CA TRP A 325 -17.44 0.87 -4.03
C TRP A 325 -15.98 0.56 -3.70
N ARG A 326 -15.48 -0.56 -4.22
CA ARG A 326 -14.08 -1.00 -4.10
C ARG A 326 -13.61 -1.76 -5.34
N LEU A 327 -12.31 -2.04 -5.42
CA LEU A 327 -11.82 -3.02 -6.39
C LEU A 327 -12.25 -4.44 -6.00
N PRO A 328 -12.40 -5.36 -6.97
CA PRO A 328 -12.77 -6.75 -6.69
C PRO A 328 -11.59 -7.57 -6.19
N THR A 329 -11.82 -8.53 -5.31
CA THR A 329 -10.79 -9.49 -4.90
C THR A 329 -10.51 -10.52 -6.02
N VAL A 330 -9.43 -11.29 -5.88
CA VAL A 330 -9.09 -12.40 -6.78
C VAL A 330 -10.21 -13.44 -6.82
N GLU A 331 -10.83 -13.73 -5.68
CA GLU A 331 -11.96 -14.65 -5.55
C GLU A 331 -13.17 -14.14 -6.33
N GLU A 332 -13.46 -12.85 -6.23
CA GLU A 332 -14.57 -12.20 -6.95
C GLU A 332 -14.30 -12.16 -8.46
N TRP A 333 -13.07 -11.89 -8.88
CA TRP A 333 -12.67 -12.04 -10.27
C TRP A 333 -12.83 -13.47 -10.78
N HIS A 334 -12.44 -14.47 -9.98
CA HIS A 334 -12.64 -15.87 -10.33
C HIS A 334 -14.13 -16.27 -10.40
N ALA A 335 -14.98 -15.72 -9.54
CA ALA A 335 -16.42 -15.96 -9.54
C ALA A 335 -17.13 -15.24 -10.70
N MET A 336 -16.59 -14.12 -11.19
CA MET A 336 -17.09 -13.40 -12.37
C MET A 336 -16.74 -14.12 -13.68
N LEU A 337 -15.47 -14.51 -13.83
CA LEU A 337 -14.96 -15.14 -15.05
C LEU A 337 -15.65 -16.48 -15.33
N ASP A 338 -15.84 -16.78 -16.62
CA ASP A 338 -16.37 -18.07 -17.05
C ASP A 338 -15.28 -18.95 -17.65
N ARG A 339 -15.04 -20.10 -17.01
CA ARG A 339 -14.00 -21.05 -17.42
C ARG A 339 -14.23 -21.62 -18.82
N ARG A 340 -15.48 -21.67 -19.30
CA ARG A 340 -15.81 -22.14 -20.66
C ARG A 340 -15.21 -21.24 -21.74
N TYR A 341 -14.99 -19.97 -21.43
CA TYR A 341 -14.53 -18.96 -22.38
C TYR A 341 -13.07 -18.54 -22.13
N ARG A 342 -12.37 -19.15 -21.17
CA ARG A 342 -10.93 -18.91 -20.95
C ARG A 342 -10.12 -19.36 -22.17
N ALA A 343 -9.15 -18.55 -22.55
CA ALA A 343 -8.18 -18.94 -23.58
C ALA A 343 -7.38 -20.15 -23.07
N GLN A 344 -7.52 -21.30 -23.74
CA GLN A 344 -6.70 -22.48 -23.48
C GLN A 344 -5.40 -22.37 -24.29
N ALA A 345 -4.28 -22.82 -23.72
CA ALA A 345 -3.04 -22.99 -24.48
C ALA A 345 -3.28 -24.10 -25.53
N GLY A 346 -3.63 -23.69 -26.74
CA GLY A 346 -3.65 -24.58 -27.88
C GLY A 346 -2.22 -24.96 -28.23
N GLY A 347 -1.90 -26.26 -28.16
CA GLY A 347 -0.83 -26.80 -29.00
C GLY A 347 -1.06 -26.39 -30.45
N ALA A 348 0.02 -26.32 -31.22
CA ALA A 348 0.02 -25.84 -32.62
C ALA A 348 -1.21 -26.34 -33.40
N GLY A 349 -2.08 -25.41 -33.80
CA GLY A 349 -3.24 -25.69 -34.67
C GLY A 349 -4.64 -25.52 -34.06
N ARG A 350 -4.81 -25.15 -32.77
CA ARG A 350 -6.15 -24.81 -32.25
C ARG A 350 -6.46 -23.32 -32.41
N GLN A 351 -7.68 -23.03 -32.90
CA GLN A 351 -8.21 -21.67 -33.01
C GLN A 351 -8.26 -21.00 -31.63
N TRP A 352 -7.68 -19.81 -31.52
CA TRP A 352 -7.73 -19.01 -30.30
C TRP A 352 -9.18 -18.61 -30.02
N ASN A 353 -9.63 -18.71 -28.77
CA ASN A 353 -10.92 -18.13 -28.41
C ASN A 353 -10.80 -16.60 -28.54
N GLU A 354 -11.58 -15.97 -29.41
CA GLU A 354 -11.42 -14.57 -29.81
C GLU A 354 -12.20 -13.57 -28.92
N GLY A 355 -12.94 -14.06 -27.91
CA GLY A 355 -13.76 -13.24 -27.02
C GLY A 355 -13.30 -13.27 -25.56
N PRO A 356 -13.81 -12.36 -24.71
CA PRO A 356 -13.46 -12.34 -23.30
C PRO A 356 -13.94 -13.58 -22.55
N ALA A 357 -13.26 -13.92 -21.46
CA ALA A 357 -13.60 -15.00 -20.55
C ALA A 357 -14.79 -14.63 -19.63
N LEU A 358 -15.83 -14.04 -20.22
CA LEU A 358 -17.05 -13.58 -19.58
C LEU A 358 -18.26 -14.21 -20.28
N SER A 359 -19.23 -14.65 -19.50
CA SER A 359 -20.52 -15.09 -20.01
C SER A 359 -21.44 -13.89 -20.29
N ASN A 360 -22.41 -14.08 -21.18
CA ASN A 360 -23.48 -13.13 -21.41
C ASN A 360 -24.44 -13.02 -20.21
N ALA A 361 -25.41 -12.11 -20.28
CA ALA A 361 -26.41 -11.87 -19.23
C ALA A 361 -27.16 -13.14 -18.82
N ALA A 362 -27.49 -14.01 -19.78
CA ALA A 362 -28.18 -15.27 -19.52
C ALA A 362 -27.28 -16.36 -18.92
N GLY A 363 -25.95 -16.22 -19.01
CA GLY A 363 -24.99 -17.23 -18.56
C GLY A 363 -24.88 -18.44 -19.50
N THR A 364 -25.48 -18.38 -20.68
CA THR A 364 -25.54 -19.49 -21.64
C THR A 364 -24.55 -19.32 -22.81
N GLY A 365 -24.09 -18.10 -23.07
CA GLY A 365 -23.19 -17.75 -24.17
C GLY A 365 -22.01 -16.88 -23.74
N GLN A 366 -21.07 -16.66 -24.65
CA GLN A 366 -19.96 -15.72 -24.43
C GLN A 366 -20.45 -14.28 -24.55
N TRP A 367 -19.93 -13.39 -23.71
CA TRP A 367 -20.31 -11.98 -23.68
C TRP A 367 -19.95 -11.27 -25.00
N LYS A 368 -20.75 -10.25 -25.35
CA LYS A 368 -20.50 -9.30 -26.45
C LYS A 368 -20.80 -7.87 -25.97
N GLU A 369 -20.17 -6.88 -26.62
CA GLU A 369 -20.36 -5.46 -26.27
C GLU A 369 -21.84 -5.08 -26.30
N GLY A 370 -22.32 -4.46 -25.21
CA GLY A 370 -23.72 -4.04 -25.06
C GLY A 370 -24.67 -5.06 -24.44
N ASP A 371 -24.18 -6.26 -24.05
CA ASP A 371 -24.95 -7.25 -23.30
C ASP A 371 -25.06 -6.88 -21.80
N ALA A 372 -24.58 -7.72 -20.85
CA ALA A 372 -24.65 -7.42 -19.42
C ALA A 372 -23.82 -6.18 -19.03
N PHE A 373 -22.71 -5.96 -19.72
CA PHE A 373 -21.74 -4.91 -19.44
C PHE A 373 -21.41 -4.14 -20.70
N SER A 374 -20.94 -2.89 -20.53
CA SER A 374 -20.45 -2.03 -21.61
C SER A 374 -19.02 -1.57 -21.36
N GLY A 375 -18.32 -1.22 -22.43
CA GLY A 375 -16.94 -0.73 -22.36
C GLY A 375 -15.96 -1.76 -21.84
N VAL A 376 -16.21 -3.06 -22.00
CA VAL A 376 -15.24 -4.08 -21.56
C VAL A 376 -14.04 -4.00 -22.48
N LYS A 377 -12.84 -3.81 -21.91
CA LYS A 377 -11.59 -3.65 -22.67
C LYS A 377 -11.23 -4.93 -23.42
N THR A 378 -11.68 -5.01 -24.68
CA THR A 378 -11.58 -6.19 -25.55
C THR A 378 -10.71 -5.94 -26.78
N ASP A 379 -10.47 -4.68 -27.12
CA ASP A 379 -9.61 -4.19 -28.20
C ASP A 379 -8.20 -3.76 -27.71
N GLY A 380 -7.26 -3.56 -28.62
CA GLY A 380 -5.90 -3.09 -28.30
C GLY A 380 -4.88 -4.18 -27.89
N MET A 381 -3.65 -3.75 -27.57
CA MET A 381 -2.55 -4.63 -27.15
C MET A 381 -2.90 -5.39 -25.84
N LEU A 382 -2.29 -6.56 -25.62
CA LEU A 382 -2.57 -7.46 -24.47
C LEU A 382 -2.48 -6.80 -23.07
N LEU A 383 -1.77 -5.68 -22.93
CA LEU A 383 -1.67 -4.90 -21.69
C LEU A 383 -2.89 -4.02 -21.42
N GLN A 384 -3.61 -3.60 -22.48
CA GLN A 384 -4.78 -2.72 -22.37
C GLN A 384 -6.05 -3.48 -21.94
N LYS A 385 -6.04 -4.81 -22.02
CA LYS A 385 -7.18 -5.70 -21.67
C LYS A 385 -7.20 -6.15 -20.20
N ARG A 386 -6.57 -5.37 -19.31
CA ARG A 386 -6.31 -5.74 -17.90
C ARG A 386 -7.04 -4.84 -16.91
N TYR A 387 -7.50 -5.44 -15.82
CA TYR A 387 -8.14 -4.76 -14.69
C TYR A 387 -7.47 -5.11 -13.36
N TRP A 388 -7.47 -4.16 -12.44
CA TRP A 388 -6.91 -4.37 -11.10
C TRP A 388 -7.83 -5.19 -10.18
N SER A 389 -7.22 -5.96 -9.28
CA SER A 389 -7.87 -6.56 -8.12
C SER A 389 -7.47 -5.85 -6.84
N SER A 390 -8.33 -5.81 -5.81
CA SER A 390 -7.94 -5.37 -4.46
C SER A 390 -7.03 -6.37 -3.73
N THR A 391 -6.90 -7.61 -4.23
CA THR A 391 -6.09 -8.64 -3.57
C THR A 391 -4.60 -8.38 -3.80
N GLU A 392 -3.85 -8.46 -2.73
CA GLU A 392 -2.39 -8.41 -2.71
C GLU A 392 -1.87 -9.81 -2.33
N GLU A 393 -0.75 -10.24 -2.90
CA GLU A 393 -0.03 -11.43 -2.41
C GLU A 393 1.30 -11.04 -1.79
N GLY A 394 1.53 -11.54 -0.57
CA GLY A 394 2.64 -11.14 0.26
C GLY A 394 2.57 -9.65 0.59
N TYR A 395 3.38 -8.85 -0.10
CA TYR A 395 3.90 -7.60 0.45
C TYR A 395 4.03 -6.45 -0.56
N ASN A 396 4.30 -6.75 -1.84
CA ASN A 396 4.60 -5.75 -2.88
C ASN A 396 4.21 -6.25 -4.30
N ALA A 397 3.23 -7.14 -4.40
CA ALA A 397 2.76 -7.70 -5.67
C ALA A 397 1.22 -7.69 -5.71
N THR A 398 0.67 -7.15 -6.79
CA THR A 398 -0.77 -6.91 -6.93
C THR A 398 -1.35 -7.81 -7.98
N TYR A 399 -2.60 -8.22 -7.78
CA TYR A 399 -3.29 -9.03 -8.77
C TYR A 399 -3.94 -8.17 -9.84
N PHE A 400 -3.80 -8.59 -11.09
CA PHE A 400 -4.63 -8.13 -12.19
C PHE A 400 -5.36 -9.31 -12.81
N VAL A 401 -6.48 -9.01 -13.46
CA VAL A 401 -7.16 -9.93 -14.36
C VAL A 401 -6.94 -9.48 -15.79
N ASN A 402 -6.60 -10.41 -16.68
CA ASN A 402 -6.75 -10.23 -18.11
C ASN A 402 -8.12 -10.77 -18.51
N ILE A 403 -9.04 -9.88 -18.90
CA ILE A 403 -10.42 -10.27 -19.16
C ILE A 403 -10.57 -11.14 -20.41
N PHE A 404 -9.59 -11.08 -21.31
CA PHE A 404 -9.56 -11.84 -22.55
C PHE A 404 -9.15 -13.30 -22.32
N SER A 405 -7.98 -13.51 -21.70
CA SER A 405 -7.53 -14.87 -21.38
C SER A 405 -8.24 -15.47 -20.15
N GLY A 406 -8.91 -14.63 -19.36
CA GLY A 406 -9.43 -14.97 -18.04
C GLY A 406 -8.32 -15.33 -17.04
N ARG A 407 -7.07 -14.95 -17.31
CA ARG A 407 -5.95 -15.18 -16.39
C ARG A 407 -5.97 -14.12 -15.30
N VAL A 408 -6.01 -14.57 -14.05
CA VAL A 408 -5.72 -13.75 -12.87
C VAL A 408 -4.27 -14.02 -12.51
N ALA A 409 -3.46 -12.96 -12.42
CA ALA A 409 -2.02 -13.10 -12.23
C ALA A 409 -1.46 -11.98 -11.37
N LEU A 410 -0.38 -12.32 -10.68
CA LEU A 410 0.41 -11.43 -9.86
C LEU A 410 1.34 -10.56 -10.73
N ILE A 411 1.56 -9.30 -10.35
CA ILE A 411 2.58 -8.45 -10.94
C ILE A 411 3.33 -7.64 -9.88
N GLY A 412 4.66 -7.56 -10.00
CA GLY A 412 5.55 -6.88 -9.04
C GLY A 412 5.97 -5.45 -9.43
N GLN A 413 5.62 -4.98 -10.63
CA GLN A 413 5.76 -3.58 -11.06
C GLN A 413 4.38 -2.92 -11.13
N SER A 414 4.29 -1.60 -11.12
CA SER A 414 3.03 -0.84 -11.14
C SER A 414 2.71 -0.24 -12.53
N PRO A 415 2.28 -1.04 -13.52
CA PRO A 415 1.72 -0.52 -14.77
C PRO A 415 0.38 0.18 -14.52
N SER A 416 -0.17 0.81 -15.55
CA SER A 416 -1.50 1.42 -15.47
C SER A 416 -2.56 0.51 -16.09
N TYR A 417 -3.48 -0.04 -15.28
CA TYR A 417 -4.57 -0.93 -15.74
C TYR A 417 -5.96 -0.32 -15.53
N GLY A 418 -6.98 -0.94 -16.15
CA GLY A 418 -8.37 -0.51 -16.02
C GLY A 418 -8.90 -0.70 -14.60
N VAL A 419 -9.95 0.06 -14.29
CA VAL A 419 -10.66 -0.01 -13.01
C VAL A 419 -12.10 -0.45 -13.26
N TRP A 420 -12.51 -1.53 -12.61
CA TRP A 420 -13.89 -2.02 -12.66
C TRP A 420 -14.34 -2.33 -11.24
N ALA A 421 -15.13 -1.42 -10.67
CA ALA A 421 -15.49 -1.49 -9.27
C ALA A 421 -16.68 -2.42 -9.00
N VAL A 422 -16.69 -2.96 -7.79
CA VAL A 422 -17.73 -3.84 -7.24
C VAL A 422 -18.13 -3.36 -5.85
N ARG A 423 -19.35 -3.70 -5.43
CA ARG A 423 -19.82 -3.55 -4.06
C ARG A 423 -20.67 -4.75 -3.62
N GLY A 424 -20.91 -4.83 -2.31
CA GLY A 424 -21.85 -5.83 -1.77
C GLY A 424 -23.27 -5.60 -2.30
N GLY A 425 -24.02 -6.70 -2.44
CA GLY A 425 -25.47 -6.67 -2.61
C GLY A 425 -26.16 -6.04 -1.40
N GLN A 426 -27.37 -5.53 -1.61
CA GLN A 426 -28.23 -5.06 -0.52
C GLN A 426 -28.76 -6.23 0.31
#